data_AF-A0A1F6A7E1-F1
#
_entry.id   AF-A0A1F6A7E1-F1
#
_cell.length_a   1.000
_cell.length_b   1.000
_cell.length_c   1.000
_cell.angle_alpha   90.00
_cell.angle_beta   90.00
_cell.angle_gamma   90.00
#
_symmetry.space_group_name_H-M   'P 1'
#
loop_
_entity.id
_entity.type
_entity.pdbx_description
1 polymer ?
#
loop_
_entity_poly.entity_id
_entity_poly.type
_entity_poly.pdbx_seq_one_letter_code
_entity_poly.pdbx_strand_id
1 'polypeptide(L)'
;MKKLGDTPHSIDILAYALMSNHFHLLVRQRQENAITQTLANISNSYAKYFNIKHHRVGPLYQGPFKAVHVETDQQLLHLSRYIHINPVVAGTMTQAELLSSARTSFPEYLRHAGTSFIDIKPILSYFVSPQSYKIFVFDQIAYGKELEKIKHLSLEEKV
;
A
#
# COMPACT_ATOMS: atom_id res chain seq x y z
N MET A 1 3.14 -13.00 27.64
CA MET A 1 2.73 -12.14 26.51
C MET A 1 3.05 -12.86 25.21
N LYS A 2 2.06 -13.15 24.35
CA LYS A 2 2.32 -13.60 22.98
C LYS A 2 2.99 -12.44 22.23
N LYS A 3 4.13 -12.68 21.59
CA LYS A 3 4.75 -11.69 20.70
C LYS A 3 3.81 -11.51 19.49
N LEU A 4 3.77 -10.29 18.94
CA LEU A 4 2.92 -9.93 17.79
C LEU A 4 3.20 -10.78 16.52
N GLY A 5 4.26 -11.62 16.53
CA GLY A 5 4.62 -12.54 15.45
C GLY A 5 4.29 -14.03 15.69
N ASP A 6 3.73 -14.42 16.84
CA ASP A 6 3.46 -15.84 17.17
C ASP A 6 2.00 -16.28 16.92
N THR A 7 1.15 -15.34 16.48
CA THR A 7 -0.24 -15.62 16.07
C THR A 7 -0.32 -15.69 14.55
N PRO A 8 -0.96 -16.74 13.97
CA PRO A 8 -1.28 -16.75 12.55
C PRO A 8 -1.97 -15.45 12.17
N HIS A 9 -1.40 -14.70 11.22
CA HIS A 9 -2.00 -13.46 10.77
C HIS A 9 -3.32 -13.78 10.07
N SER A 10 -4.41 -13.11 10.47
CA SER A 10 -5.73 -13.25 9.86
C SER A 10 -5.79 -12.63 8.45
N ILE A 11 -4.83 -11.77 8.14
CA ILE A 11 -4.54 -11.21 6.81
C ILE A 11 -3.03 -11.20 6.55
N ASP A 12 -2.61 -11.30 5.29
CA ASP A 12 -1.24 -10.92 4.90
C ASP A 12 -1.25 -9.58 4.20
N ILE A 13 -0.22 -8.77 4.43
CA ILE A 13 0.05 -7.57 3.64
C ILE A 13 1.03 -7.96 2.54
N LEU A 14 0.64 -7.78 1.28
CA LEU A 14 1.48 -8.07 0.13
C LEU A 14 2.21 -6.80 -0.32
N ALA A 15 1.51 -5.66 -0.42
CA ALA A 15 2.12 -4.38 -0.75
C ALA A 15 1.45 -3.20 -0.04
N TYR A 16 2.20 -2.12 0.20
CA TYR A 16 1.64 -0.87 0.70
C TYR A 16 2.37 0.38 0.20
N ALA A 17 1.65 1.50 0.24
CA ALA A 17 2.20 2.84 0.15
C ALA A 17 1.44 3.80 1.08
N LEU A 18 2.18 4.53 1.91
CA LEU A 18 1.66 5.50 2.88
C LEU A 18 1.80 6.93 2.33
N MET A 19 0.68 7.48 1.88
CA MET A 19 0.58 8.85 1.40
C MET A 19 0.38 9.82 2.57
N SER A 20 0.45 11.13 2.33
CA SER A 20 0.21 12.14 3.37
C SER A 20 -1.24 12.19 3.84
N ASN A 21 -2.19 11.84 2.97
CA ASN A 21 -3.63 11.97 3.20
C ASN A 21 -4.41 10.64 3.09
N HIS A 22 -3.78 9.55 2.66
CA HIS A 22 -4.39 8.22 2.57
C HIS A 22 -3.32 7.12 2.55
N PHE A 23 -3.74 5.87 2.42
CA PHE A 23 -2.84 4.75 2.22
C PHE A 23 -3.43 3.79 1.19
N HIS A 24 -2.55 3.08 0.49
CA HIS A 24 -2.91 1.97 -0.38
C HIS A 24 -2.38 0.67 0.21
N LEU A 25 -3.21 -0.36 0.21
CA LEU A 25 -2.87 -1.70 0.70
C LEU A 25 -3.30 -2.75 -0.32
N LEU A 26 -2.43 -3.73 -0.52
CA LEU A 26 -2.76 -4.99 -1.18
C LEU A 26 -2.66 -6.08 -0.13
N VAL A 27 -3.78 -6.72 0.17
CA VAL A 27 -3.92 -7.66 1.28
C VAL A 27 -4.54 -8.98 0.81
N ARG A 28 -4.10 -10.08 1.43
CA ARG A 28 -4.71 -11.40 1.26
C ARG A 28 -5.46 -11.77 2.53
N GLN A 29 -6.73 -12.12 2.40
CA GLN A 29 -7.54 -12.60 3.52
C GLN A 29 -7.25 -14.08 3.80
N ARG A 30 -6.97 -14.44 5.07
CA ARG A 30 -6.79 -15.84 5.50
C ARG A 30 -8.00 -16.42 6.20
N GLN A 31 -8.81 -15.57 6.80
CA GLN A 31 -10.02 -15.94 7.53
C GLN A 31 -11.17 -15.04 7.11
N GLU A 32 -12.39 -15.55 7.15
CA GLU A 32 -13.58 -14.78 6.80
C GLU A 32 -13.65 -13.46 7.59
N ASN A 33 -14.01 -12.37 6.92
CA ASN A 33 -14.17 -11.04 7.48
C ASN A 33 -12.90 -10.44 8.15
N ALA A 34 -11.72 -11.04 7.99
CA ALA A 34 -10.52 -10.60 8.69
C ALA A 34 -9.99 -9.24 8.20
N ILE A 35 -10.14 -8.90 6.92
CA ILE A 35 -9.72 -7.58 6.41
C ILE A 35 -10.51 -6.48 7.09
N THR A 36 -11.84 -6.58 7.08
CA THR A 36 -12.74 -5.58 7.66
C THR A 36 -12.45 -5.38 9.15
N GLN A 37 -12.34 -6.47 9.90
CA GLN A 37 -12.05 -6.40 11.34
C GLN A 37 -10.67 -5.79 11.62
N THR A 38 -9.64 -6.24 10.89
CA THR A 38 -8.27 -5.76 11.10
C THR A 38 -8.14 -4.27 10.78
N LEU A 39 -8.67 -3.83 9.63
CA LEU A 39 -8.61 -2.43 9.23
C LEU A 39 -9.48 -1.53 10.12
N ALA A 40 -10.65 -2.01 10.58
CA ALA A 40 -11.47 -1.27 11.54
C ALA A 40 -10.71 -1.06 12.86
N ASN A 41 -10.08 -2.11 13.39
CA ASN A 41 -9.30 -2.03 14.63
C ASN A 41 -8.10 -1.08 14.50
N ILE A 42 -7.33 -1.20 13.42
CA ILE A 42 -6.17 -0.31 13.15
C ILE A 42 -6.63 1.14 13.02
N SER A 43 -7.66 1.39 12.22
CA SER A 43 -8.15 2.74 11.96
C SER A 43 -8.71 3.39 13.23
N ASN A 44 -9.54 2.67 13.99
CA ASN A 44 -10.11 3.18 15.24
C ASN A 44 -9.03 3.47 16.29
N SER A 45 -8.06 2.56 16.44
CA SER A 45 -6.94 2.74 17.35
C SER A 45 -6.09 3.96 16.98
N TYR A 46 -5.74 4.09 15.70
CA TYR A 46 -4.96 5.23 15.21
C TYR A 46 -5.72 6.56 15.33
N ALA A 47 -6.99 6.59 14.95
CA ALA A 47 -7.83 7.79 15.09
C ALA A 47 -7.92 8.26 16.55
N LYS A 48 -8.13 7.33 17.48
CA LYS A 48 -8.15 7.63 18.91
C LYS A 48 -6.79 8.16 19.39
N TYR A 49 -5.69 7.48 19.05
CA TYR A 49 -4.34 7.91 19.37
C TYR A 49 -4.04 9.33 18.86
N PHE A 50 -4.34 9.57 17.58
CA PHE A 50 -4.07 10.86 16.93
C PHE A 50 -4.88 11.98 17.58
N ASN A 51 -6.17 11.76 17.83
CA ASN A 51 -7.04 12.74 18.47
C ASN A 51 -6.57 13.08 19.89
N ILE A 52 -6.17 12.08 20.69
CA ILE A 52 -5.60 12.31 22.03
C ILE A 52 -4.30 13.11 21.94
N LYS A 53 -3.36 12.69 21.08
CA LYS A 53 -2.05 13.32 20.94
C LYS A 53 -2.14 14.78 20.49
N HIS A 54 -3.08 15.09 19.60
CA HIS A 54 -3.23 16.40 18.99
C HIS A 54 -4.38 17.23 19.58
N HIS A 55 -4.98 16.78 20.69
CA HIS A 55 -6.12 17.43 21.36
C HIS A 55 -7.27 17.76 20.39
N ARG A 56 -7.51 16.87 19.42
CA ARG A 56 -8.57 17.02 18.42
C ARG A 56 -9.83 16.27 18.84
N VAL A 57 -10.96 16.75 18.37
CA VAL A 57 -12.27 16.09 18.46
C VAL A 57 -12.82 15.85 17.05
N GLY A 58 -13.63 14.81 16.91
CA GLY A 58 -14.26 14.44 15.64
C GLY A 58 -13.52 13.37 14.83
N PRO A 59 -14.02 13.04 13.63
CA PRO A 59 -13.49 11.98 12.79
C PRO A 59 -12.10 12.35 12.25
N LEU A 60 -11.19 11.36 12.18
CA LEU A 60 -9.89 11.50 11.52
C LEU A 60 -9.95 11.13 10.03
N TYR A 61 -10.65 10.05 9.71
CA TYR A 61 -10.82 9.57 8.35
C TYR A 61 -12.05 10.18 7.70
N GLN A 62 -11.98 10.43 6.39
CA GLN A 62 -13.08 11.03 5.61
C GLN A 62 -14.22 10.04 5.32
N GLY A 63 -14.02 8.74 5.54
CA GLY A 63 -15.02 7.71 5.29
C GLY A 63 -14.47 6.30 5.50
N PRO A 64 -15.29 5.27 5.22
CA PRO A 64 -14.84 3.88 5.25
C PRO A 64 -13.79 3.60 4.17
N PHE A 65 -13.00 2.55 4.37
CA PHE A 65 -12.07 2.10 3.33
C PHE A 65 -12.85 1.59 2.10
N LYS A 66 -12.28 1.81 0.91
CA LYS A 66 -12.77 1.22 -0.33
C LYS A 66 -11.97 -0.05 -0.61
N ALA A 67 -12.64 -1.09 -1.10
CA ALA A 67 -12.02 -2.36 -1.44
C ALA A 67 -12.45 -2.81 -2.84
N VAL A 68 -11.51 -3.40 -3.57
CA VAL A 68 -11.73 -4.00 -4.89
C VAL A 68 -11.14 -5.41 -4.84
N HIS A 69 -11.93 -6.41 -5.23
CA HIS A 69 -11.45 -7.78 -5.28
C HIS A 69 -10.48 -7.96 -6.46
N VAL A 70 -9.41 -8.73 -6.24
CA VAL A 70 -8.43 -9.07 -7.27
C VAL A 70 -8.76 -10.45 -7.81
N GLU A 71 -9.12 -10.51 -9.08
CA GLU A 71 -9.64 -11.73 -9.73
C GLU A 71 -8.59 -12.45 -10.56
N THR A 72 -7.54 -11.74 -10.99
CA THR A 72 -6.51 -12.29 -11.88
C THR A 72 -5.10 -11.96 -11.41
N ASP A 73 -4.16 -12.82 -11.80
CA ASP A 73 -2.73 -12.62 -11.56
C ASP A 73 -2.23 -11.33 -12.23
N GLN A 74 -2.69 -11.04 -13.44
CA GLN A 74 -2.33 -9.80 -14.12
C GLN A 74 -2.78 -8.56 -13.33
N GLN A 75 -4.00 -8.58 -12.78
CA GLN A 75 -4.50 -7.52 -11.93
C GLN A 75 -3.68 -7.42 -10.64
N LEU A 76 -3.32 -8.55 -10.02
CA LEU A 76 -2.44 -8.59 -8.83
C LEU A 76 -1.11 -7.89 -9.10
N LEU A 77 -0.45 -8.25 -10.20
CA LEU A 77 0.86 -7.69 -10.57
C LEU A 77 0.77 -6.20 -10.85
N HIS A 78 -0.19 -5.76 -11.68
CA HIS A 78 -0.36 -4.35 -12.00
C HIS A 78 -0.78 -3.52 -10.78
N LEU A 79 -1.60 -4.07 -9.88
CA LEU A 79 -1.97 -3.40 -8.64
C LEU A 79 -0.77 -3.25 -7.69
N SER A 80 0.07 -4.28 -7.55
CA SER A 80 1.31 -4.16 -6.77
C SER A 80 2.20 -3.02 -7.26
N ARG A 81 2.40 -2.94 -8.59
CA ARG A 81 3.14 -1.87 -9.25
C ARG A 81 2.50 -0.50 -9.00
N TYR A 82 1.19 -0.39 -9.24
CA TYR A 82 0.44 0.85 -9.03
C TYR A 82 0.64 1.39 -7.62
N ILE A 83 0.51 0.53 -6.60
CA ILE A 83 0.69 0.90 -5.20
C ILE A 83 2.10 1.45 -4.95
N HIS A 84 3.14 0.76 -5.40
CA HIS A 84 4.52 1.18 -5.17
C HIS A 84 4.89 2.50 -5.83
N ILE A 85 4.42 2.74 -7.07
CA ILE A 85 4.77 3.97 -7.79
C ILE A 85 3.89 5.15 -7.44
N ASN A 86 2.76 4.95 -6.74
CA ASN A 86 1.80 6.02 -6.46
C ASN A 86 2.44 7.26 -5.80
N PRO A 87 3.30 7.15 -4.76
CA PRO A 87 3.97 8.31 -4.19
C PRO A 87 4.84 9.09 -5.18
N VAL A 88 5.47 8.38 -6.13
CA VAL A 88 6.34 8.95 -7.17
C VAL A 88 5.53 9.61 -8.29
N VAL A 89 4.41 8.99 -8.67
CA VAL A 89 3.47 9.53 -9.66
C VAL A 89 2.80 10.80 -9.12
N ALA A 90 2.40 10.80 -7.85
CA ALA A 90 1.83 11.96 -7.17
C ALA A 90 2.84 13.08 -6.84
N GLY A 91 4.12 12.89 -7.17
CA GLY A 91 5.17 13.90 -6.93
C GLY A 91 5.58 14.06 -5.46
N THR A 92 5.17 13.16 -4.57
CA THR A 92 5.49 13.21 -3.12
C THR A 92 6.78 12.48 -2.75
N MET A 93 7.38 11.78 -3.71
CA MET A 93 8.59 10.98 -3.55
C MET A 93 9.35 10.90 -4.88
N THR A 94 10.68 10.87 -4.83
CA THR A 94 11.54 10.61 -5.99
C THR A 94 11.74 9.10 -6.21
N GLN A 95 12.16 8.71 -7.42
CA GLN A 95 12.52 7.31 -7.69
C GLN A 95 13.68 6.82 -6.80
N ALA A 96 14.61 7.71 -6.45
CA ALA A 96 15.73 7.39 -5.58
C ALA A 96 15.25 7.10 -4.15
N GLU A 97 14.37 7.95 -3.60
CA GLU A 97 13.78 7.74 -2.27
C GLU A 97 12.94 6.48 -2.20
N LEU A 98 12.20 6.14 -3.26
CA LEU A 98 11.40 4.92 -3.32
C LEU A 98 12.24 3.66 -3.06
N LEU A 99 13.53 3.65 -3.41
CA LEU A 99 14.41 2.52 -3.18
C LEU A 99 14.67 2.26 -1.70
N SER A 100 14.53 3.23 -0.80
CA SER A 100 14.90 3.09 0.62
C SER A 100 13.81 3.53 1.60
N SER A 101 12.71 4.10 1.12
CA SER A 101 11.67 4.65 1.99
C SER A 101 10.82 3.57 2.66
N ALA A 102 10.76 3.59 3.99
CA ALA A 102 9.83 2.79 4.78
C ALA A 102 8.36 3.21 4.64
N ARG A 103 8.06 4.27 3.87
CA ARG A 103 6.68 4.66 3.55
C ARG A 103 6.04 3.77 2.50
N THR A 104 6.82 2.90 1.85
CA THR A 104 6.31 1.92 0.89
C THR A 104 6.93 0.56 1.19
N SER A 105 6.28 -0.51 0.74
CA SER A 105 6.88 -1.84 0.83
C SER A 105 7.90 -2.13 -0.28
N PHE A 106 8.10 -1.24 -1.25
CA PHE A 106 8.97 -1.50 -2.41
C PHE A 106 10.42 -1.90 -2.04
N PRO A 107 11.08 -1.31 -1.03
CA PRO A 107 12.42 -1.73 -0.64
C PRO A 107 12.52 -3.21 -0.23
N GLU A 108 11.46 -3.78 0.34
CA GLU A 108 11.41 -5.20 0.74
C GLU A 108 11.50 -6.14 -0.45
N TYR A 109 10.91 -5.74 -1.58
CA TYR A 109 10.95 -6.52 -2.81
C TYR A 109 12.36 -6.59 -3.40
N LEU A 110 13.22 -5.61 -3.09
CA LEU A 110 14.58 -5.55 -3.61
C LEU A 110 15.59 -6.24 -2.70
N ARG A 111 15.46 -6.03 -1.39
CA ARG A 111 16.50 -6.38 -0.42
C ARG A 111 16.11 -7.50 0.53
N HIS A 112 14.83 -7.91 0.55
CA HIS A 112 14.29 -8.71 1.65
C HIS A 112 14.73 -8.10 2.99
N ALA A 113 14.46 -6.81 3.18
CA ALA A 113 15.00 -6.00 4.27
C ALA A 113 14.47 -6.43 5.66
N GLY A 114 13.67 -7.50 5.72
CA GLY A 114 13.42 -8.26 6.94
C GLY A 114 12.19 -7.77 7.70
N THR A 115 11.30 -6.97 7.09
CA THR A 115 10.01 -6.71 7.73
C THR A 115 9.15 -7.97 7.71
N SER A 116 8.97 -8.54 8.90
CA SER A 116 8.27 -9.81 9.09
C SER A 116 6.77 -9.77 8.76
N PHE A 117 6.18 -8.58 8.59
CA PHE A 117 4.74 -8.42 8.38
C PHE A 117 4.32 -8.30 6.92
N ILE A 118 5.27 -8.32 5.97
CA ILE A 118 4.97 -8.31 4.53
C ILE A 118 5.28 -9.67 3.91
N ASP A 119 4.31 -10.22 3.19
CA ASP A 119 4.52 -11.41 2.36
C ASP A 119 4.72 -11.01 0.90
N ILE A 120 5.99 -10.89 0.50
CA ILE A 120 6.39 -10.52 -0.87
C ILE A 120 6.37 -11.70 -1.84
N LYS A 121 6.33 -12.94 -1.32
CA LYS A 121 6.48 -14.16 -2.13
C LYS A 121 5.39 -14.31 -3.19
N PRO A 122 4.09 -14.05 -2.91
CA PRO A 122 3.03 -14.20 -3.90
C PRO A 122 3.19 -13.32 -5.12
N ILE A 123 3.95 -12.23 -5.04
CA ILE A 123 4.20 -11.35 -6.19
C ILE A 123 5.56 -11.67 -6.80
N LEU A 124 6.61 -11.82 -5.98
CA LEU A 124 7.96 -12.10 -6.49
C LEU A 124 8.07 -13.46 -7.20
N SER A 125 7.18 -14.42 -6.92
CA SER A 125 7.16 -15.72 -7.62
C SER A 125 6.90 -15.60 -9.14
N TYR A 126 6.33 -14.49 -9.61
CA TYR A 126 6.12 -14.21 -11.03
C TYR A 126 7.35 -13.62 -11.74
N PHE A 127 8.41 -13.30 -11.00
CA PHE A 127 9.58 -12.60 -11.50
C PHE A 127 10.83 -13.47 -11.36
N VAL A 128 11.66 -13.50 -12.40
CA VAL A 128 12.92 -14.24 -12.39
C VAL A 128 13.91 -13.71 -11.36
N SER A 129 13.79 -12.43 -11.00
CA SER A 129 14.61 -11.80 -9.96
C SER A 129 13.93 -10.54 -9.39
N PRO A 130 14.32 -10.10 -8.19
CA PRO A 130 13.97 -8.78 -7.65
C PRO A 130 14.23 -7.63 -8.63
N GLN A 131 15.28 -7.75 -9.45
CA GLN A 131 15.63 -6.74 -10.44
C GLN A 131 14.61 -6.69 -11.58
N SER A 132 14.11 -7.84 -12.05
CA SER A 132 13.04 -7.87 -13.05
C SER A 132 11.73 -7.28 -12.53
N TYR A 133 11.43 -7.46 -11.23
CA TYR A 133 10.31 -6.77 -10.59
C TYR A 133 10.50 -5.25 -10.57
N LYS A 134 11.70 -4.78 -10.19
CA LYS A 134 12.03 -3.34 -10.23
C LYS A 134 11.80 -2.74 -11.62
N ILE A 135 12.26 -3.41 -12.67
CA ILE A 135 12.07 -2.96 -14.06
C ILE A 135 10.57 -2.86 -14.38
N PHE A 136 9.81 -3.92 -14.10
CA PHE A 136 8.36 -3.95 -14.29
C PHE A 136 7.63 -2.81 -13.57
N VAL A 137 8.04 -2.50 -12.33
CA VAL A 137 7.46 -1.41 -11.54
C VAL A 137 7.80 -0.05 -12.14
N PHE A 138 9.06 0.18 -12.50
CA PHE A 138 9.55 1.49 -12.95
C PHE A 138 9.10 1.85 -14.36
N ASP A 139 8.87 0.86 -15.23
CA ASP A 139 8.38 1.03 -16.60
C ASP A 139 7.09 1.86 -16.68
N GLN A 140 6.22 1.78 -15.67
CA GLN A 140 4.94 2.50 -15.65
C GLN A 140 5.02 3.93 -15.08
N ILE A 141 6.17 4.39 -14.59
CA ILE A 141 6.26 5.69 -13.89
C ILE A 141 5.99 6.84 -14.85
N ALA A 142 6.58 6.83 -16.05
CA ALA A 142 6.40 7.90 -17.02
C ALA A 142 4.93 8.05 -17.42
N TYR A 143 4.31 6.94 -17.83
CA TYR A 143 2.89 6.91 -18.17
C TYR A 143 1.98 7.33 -16.99
N GLY A 144 2.28 6.85 -15.78
CA GLY A 144 1.52 7.22 -14.58
C GLY A 144 1.55 8.72 -14.32
N LYS A 145 2.71 9.36 -14.50
CA LYS A 145 2.84 10.82 -14.38
C LYS A 145 2.05 11.58 -15.44
N GLU A 146 2.01 11.10 -16.68
CA GLU A 146 1.18 11.72 -17.72
C GLU A 146 -0.31 11.63 -17.39
N LEU A 147 -0.78 10.47 -16.91
CA LEU A 147 -2.17 10.33 -16.46
C LEU A 147 -2.50 11.27 -15.29
N GLU A 148 -1.58 11.44 -14.34
CA GLU A 148 -1.81 12.34 -13.20
C GLU A 148 -1.91 13.80 -13.65
N LYS A 149 -1.09 14.24 -14.62
CA LYS A 149 -1.24 15.56 -15.25
C LYS A 149 -2.61 15.72 -15.91
N ILE A 150 -3.07 14.70 -16.65
CA ILE A 150 -4.38 14.74 -17.32
C ILE A 150 -5.51 14.89 -16.30
N LYS A 151 -5.48 14.15 -15.18
CA LYS A 151 -6.47 14.28 -14.10
C LYS A 151 -6.54 15.70 -13.51
N HIS A 152 -5.39 16.37 -13.41
CA HIS A 152 -5.32 17.75 -12.93
C HIS A 152 -5.83 18.77 -13.96
N LEU A 153 -5.84 18.41 -15.25
CA LEU A 153 -6.34 19.23 -16.34
C LEU A 153 -7.83 18.99 -16.62
N SER A 154 -8.35 17.78 -16.34
CA SER A 154 -9.77 17.47 -16.40
C SER A 154 -10.50 18.03 -15.19
N LEU A 155 -11.53 18.86 -15.42
CA LEU A 155 -12.47 19.35 -14.41
C LEU A 155 -13.40 18.23 -13.92
N GLU A 156 -12.87 17.19 -13.29
CA GLU A 156 -13.70 16.28 -12.50
C GLU A 156 -13.67 16.78 -11.05
N GLU A 157 -14.75 17.47 -10.67
CA GLU A 157 -15.02 17.89 -9.30
C GLU A 157 -14.86 16.69 -8.37
N LYS A 158 -14.01 16.85 -7.35
CA LYS A 158 -14.00 15.95 -6.19
C LYS A 158 -15.33 16.13 -5.45
N VAL A 159 -16.34 15.38 -5.86
CA VAL A 159 -17.58 15.16 -5.10
C VAL A 159 -17.32 14.18 -3.96
#